data_AF-A0A7Y9SV05-F1
#
_entry.id   AF-A0A7Y9SV05-F1
#
_cell.length_a   1.000
_cell.length_b   1.000
_cell.length_c   1.000
_cell.angle_alpha   90.00
_cell.angle_beta   90.00
_cell.angle_gamma   90.00
#
_symmetry.space_group_name_H-M   'P 1'
#
loop_
_entity.id
_entity.type
_entity.pdbx_description
1 polymer ?
#
loop_
_entity_poly.entity_id
_entity_poly.type
_entity_poly.pdbx_seq_one_letter_code
_entity_poly.pdbx_strand_id
1 'polypeptide(L)'
;MSFREKTHWAAFIGIFVAFGWYFVAYPWHKIDTPAGVGAVAGMLVPVTVIIIAVMAATAAFFAIRAPNEAYVKEDERERGIHLLGTHLAYYPLVLGCWANMIAIFYRFTPGVYLNMLIATVVLAELVRVGAQLYYYRRGH
;
A
#
# COMPACT_ATOMS: atom_id res chain seq x y z
N MET A 1 12.18 -2.45 -18.92
CA MET A 1 11.14 -2.01 -17.96
C MET A 1 10.86 -0.55 -18.20
N SER A 2 9.59 -0.20 -18.45
CA SER A 2 9.15 1.19 -18.61
C SER A 2 9.47 2.00 -17.34
N PHE A 3 9.67 3.32 -17.48
CA PHE A 3 9.84 4.26 -16.38
C PHE A 3 8.81 4.04 -15.27
N ARG A 4 7.53 3.93 -15.65
CA ARG A 4 6.42 3.74 -14.71
C ARG A 4 6.42 2.37 -14.04
N GLU A 5 6.85 1.34 -14.77
CA GLU A 5 6.98 -0.02 -14.21
C GLU A 5 7.96 -0.01 -13.03
N LYS A 6 9.08 0.72 -13.13
CA LYS A 6 10.05 0.83 -12.03
C LYS A 6 9.49 1.59 -10.83
N THR A 7 8.74 2.67 -11.06
CA THR A 7 8.07 3.42 -9.98
C THR A 7 7.02 2.57 -9.27
N HIS A 8 6.25 1.76 -10.00
CA HIS A 8 5.29 0.82 -9.40
C HIS A 8 5.99 -0.32 -8.66
N TRP A 9 7.13 -0.81 -9.13
CA TRP A 9 7.97 -1.73 -8.36
C TRP A 9 8.42 -1.10 -7.04
N ALA A 10 8.90 0.14 -7.06
CA ALA A 10 9.31 0.85 -5.86
C ALA A 10 8.16 1.03 -4.86
N ALA A 11 6.97 1.42 -5.35
CA ALA A 11 5.77 1.52 -4.51
C ALA A 11 5.37 0.16 -3.92
N PHE A 12 5.34 -0.90 -4.73
CA PHE A 12 4.97 -2.24 -4.28
C PHE A 12 5.93 -2.75 -3.19
N ILE A 13 7.24 -2.65 -3.44
CA ILE A 13 8.26 -3.07 -2.47
C ILE A 13 8.21 -2.19 -1.21
N GLY A 14 8.05 -0.88 -1.37
CA GLY A 14 7.96 0.06 -0.24
C GLY A 14 6.80 -0.28 0.70
N ILE A 15 5.62 -0.55 0.14
CA ILE A 15 4.43 -0.93 0.91
C ILE A 15 4.64 -2.30 1.56
N PHE A 16 5.12 -3.28 0.80
CA PHE A 16 5.35 -4.64 1.30
C PHE A 16 6.36 -4.65 2.46
N VAL A 17 7.48 -3.93 2.34
CA VAL A 17 8.50 -3.87 3.38
C VAL A 17 8.03 -3.08 4.59
N ALA A 18 7.45 -1.88 4.39
CA ALA A 18 7.04 -1.02 5.49
C ALA A 18 5.92 -1.67 6.32
N PHE A 19 4.88 -2.19 5.66
CA PHE A 19 3.78 -2.84 6.38
C PHE A 19 4.11 -4.28 6.79
N GLY A 20 4.96 -4.99 6.05
CA GLY A 20 5.50 -6.28 6.49
C GLY A 20 6.25 -6.15 7.81
N TRP A 21 7.13 -5.14 7.93
CA TRP A 21 7.78 -4.81 9.19
C TRP A 21 6.76 -4.43 10.27
N TYR A 22 5.80 -3.56 9.96
CA TYR A 22 4.75 -3.16 10.90
C TYR A 22 4.03 -4.37 11.52
N PHE A 23 3.52 -5.29 10.70
CA PHE A 23 2.76 -6.44 11.20
C PHE A 23 3.62 -7.45 11.96
N VAL A 24 4.90 -7.61 11.60
CA VAL A 24 5.83 -8.50 12.31
C VAL A 24 6.28 -7.88 13.64
N ALA A 25 6.54 -6.58 13.67
CA ALA A 25 7.08 -5.88 14.83
C ALA A 25 6.00 -5.36 15.80
N TYR A 26 4.72 -5.34 15.38
CA TYR A 26 3.63 -4.88 16.24
C TYR A 26 3.58 -5.70 17.54
N PRO A 27 3.46 -5.06 18.72
CA PRO A 27 3.43 -5.77 19.99
C PRO A 27 2.07 -6.46 20.20
N TRP A 28 1.85 -7.59 19.53
CA TRP A 28 0.59 -8.37 19.55
C TRP A 28 0.13 -8.74 20.96
N HIS A 29 1.05 -8.93 21.90
CA HIS A 29 0.74 -9.19 23.31
C HIS A 29 0.06 -7.99 24.03
N LYS A 30 0.07 -6.78 23.44
CA LYS A 30 -0.57 -5.57 23.98
C LYS A 30 -1.87 -5.22 23.25
N ILE A 31 -2.33 -6.03 22.31
CA ILE A 31 -3.41 -5.67 21.37
C ILE A 31 -4.72 -5.29 22.08
N ASP A 32 -5.02 -5.91 23.20
CA ASP A 32 -6.23 -5.68 23.99
C ASP A 32 -6.10 -4.52 24.98
N THR A 33 -4.98 -3.79 24.96
CA THR A 33 -4.70 -2.69 25.89
C THR A 33 -4.72 -1.33 25.19
N PRO A 34 -4.95 -0.22 25.92
CA PRO A 34 -4.80 1.13 25.35
C PRO A 34 -3.39 1.38 24.79
N ALA A 35 -2.37 0.75 25.35
CA ALA A 35 -1.00 0.82 24.84
C ALA A 35 -0.86 0.15 23.45
N GLY A 36 -1.65 -0.87 23.14
CA GLY A 36 -1.71 -1.49 21.82
C GLY A 36 -2.25 -0.54 20.76
N VAL A 37 -3.27 0.26 21.10
CA VAL A 37 -3.79 1.34 20.24
C VAL A 37 -2.75 2.43 20.03
N GLY A 38 -2.08 2.87 21.12
CA GLY A 38 -0.98 3.82 21.03
C GLY A 38 0.19 3.31 20.18
N ALA A 39 0.49 2.01 20.24
CA ALA A 39 1.52 1.38 19.41
C ALA A 39 1.16 1.44 17.92
N VAL A 40 -0.11 1.26 17.54
CA VAL A 40 -0.54 1.44 16.14
C VAL A 40 -0.18 2.84 15.65
N ALA A 41 -0.61 3.87 16.38
CA ALA A 41 -0.34 5.27 16.00
C ALA A 41 1.16 5.57 15.94
N GLY A 42 1.92 5.13 16.96
CA GLY A 42 3.36 5.33 17.02
C GLY A 42 4.13 4.63 15.89
N MET A 43 3.70 3.44 15.49
CA MET A 43 4.33 2.67 14.41
C MET A 43 3.93 3.12 13.00
N LEU A 44 2.78 3.79 12.83
CA LEU A 44 2.41 4.38 11.54
C LEU A 44 3.34 5.54 11.15
N VAL A 45 3.96 6.23 12.12
CA VAL A 45 4.95 7.29 11.85
C VAL A 45 6.16 6.76 11.08
N PRO A 46 6.94 5.77 11.57
CA PRO A 46 8.06 5.23 10.81
C PRO A 46 7.62 4.56 9.50
N VAL A 47 6.46 3.89 9.45
CA VAL A 47 5.90 3.37 8.18
C VAL A 47 5.73 4.48 7.15
N THR A 48 5.15 5.61 7.56
CA THR A 48 4.96 6.78 6.69
C THR A 48 6.31 7.35 6.24
N VAL A 49 7.28 7.47 7.14
CA VAL A 49 8.63 7.93 6.81
C VAL A 49 9.31 7.00 5.80
N ILE A 50 9.20 5.68 5.96
CA ILE A 50 9.75 4.69 5.02
C ILE A 50 9.11 4.86 3.65
N ILE A 51 7.78 4.94 3.57
CA ILE A 51 7.07 5.10 2.28
C ILE A 51 7.48 6.41 1.60
N ILE A 52 7.50 7.52 2.33
CA ILE A 52 7.94 8.83 1.80
C ILE A 52 9.39 8.75 1.31
N ALA A 53 10.29 8.16 2.10
CA ALA A 53 11.69 8.02 1.74
C ALA A 53 11.87 7.18 0.46
N VAL A 54 11.16 6.05 0.34
CA VAL A 54 11.19 5.20 -0.86
C VAL A 54 10.69 5.97 -2.08
N MET A 55 9.55 6.67 -1.96
CA MET A 55 8.98 7.42 -3.07
C MET A 55 9.85 8.62 -3.47
N ALA A 56 10.40 9.35 -2.50
CA ALA A 56 11.30 10.48 -2.74
C ALA A 56 12.63 10.03 -3.36
N ALA A 57 13.23 8.95 -2.85
CA ALA A 57 14.47 8.40 -3.41
C ALA A 57 14.25 7.92 -4.85
N THR A 58 13.11 7.26 -5.11
CA THR A 58 12.71 6.82 -6.44
C THR A 58 12.56 8.01 -7.39
N ALA A 59 11.83 9.05 -6.98
CA ALA A 59 11.64 10.27 -7.76
C ALA A 59 12.98 11.00 -8.03
N ALA A 60 13.83 11.16 -7.01
CA ALA A 60 15.12 11.83 -7.14
C ALA A 60 16.09 11.07 -8.06
N PHE A 61 16.19 9.74 -7.88
CA PHE A 61 16.99 8.88 -8.74
C PHE A 61 16.59 9.01 -10.21
N PHE A 62 15.28 9.08 -10.47
CA PHE A 62 14.75 9.22 -11.82
C PHE A 62 14.91 10.61 -12.42
N ALA A 63 14.71 11.66 -11.62
CA ALA A 63 14.96 13.04 -12.07
C ALA A 63 16.41 13.23 -12.54
N ILE A 64 17.37 12.56 -11.89
CA ILE A 64 18.79 12.64 -12.26
C ILE A 64 19.10 11.81 -13.52
N ARG A 65 18.55 10.59 -13.65
CA ARG A 65 18.96 9.65 -14.71
C ARG A 65 18.19 9.73 -16.02
N ALA A 66 16.93 10.17 -15.99
CA ALA A 66 16.07 10.19 -17.18
C ALA A 66 15.12 11.40 -17.17
N PRO A 67 15.65 12.64 -17.17
CA PRO A 67 14.83 13.84 -17.08
C PRO A 67 13.82 13.97 -18.23
N ASN A 68 14.17 13.49 -19.43
CA ASN A 68 13.29 13.55 -20.60
C ASN A 68 12.10 12.56 -20.52
N GLU A 69 12.21 11.48 -19.75
CA GLU A 69 11.11 10.52 -19.54
C GLU A 69 10.11 11.01 -18.48
N ALA A 70 10.55 11.88 -17.56
CA ALA A 70 9.70 12.42 -16.49
C ALA A 70 8.59 13.34 -17.01
N TYR A 71 8.73 13.92 -18.21
CA TYR A 71 7.76 14.83 -18.83
C TYR A 71 6.89 14.17 -19.91
N VAL A 72 7.01 12.85 -20.11
CA VAL A 72 6.19 12.13 -21.11
C VAL A 72 4.74 12.11 -20.63
N LYS A 73 3.84 12.65 -21.46
CA LYS A 73 2.40 12.72 -21.20
C LYS A 73 1.83 11.32 -21.03
N GLU A 74 0.96 11.16 -20.03
CA GLU A 74 0.28 9.89 -19.75
C GLU A 74 -0.55 9.44 -20.97
N ASP A 75 -0.25 8.24 -21.48
CA ASP A 75 -0.95 7.65 -22.61
C ASP A 75 -2.34 7.14 -22.17
N GLU A 76 -3.31 7.08 -23.09
CA GLU A 76 -4.66 6.55 -22.80
C GLU A 76 -4.59 5.11 -22.27
N ARG A 77 -3.61 4.34 -22.76
CA ARG A 77 -3.28 3.00 -22.28
C ARG A 77 -2.91 2.98 -20.80
N GLU A 78 -2.07 3.90 -20.36
CA GLU A 78 -1.62 3.99 -18.96
C GLU A 78 -2.79 4.33 -18.04
N ARG A 79 -3.68 5.21 -18.50
CA ARG A 79 -4.93 5.53 -17.79
C ARG A 79 -5.82 4.29 -17.65
N GLY A 80 -5.92 3.47 -18.69
CA GLY A 80 -6.63 2.19 -18.65
C GLY A 80 -6.08 1.23 -17.59
N ILE A 81 -4.76 1.06 -17.53
CA ILE A 81 -4.08 0.23 -16.52
C ILE A 81 -4.36 0.75 -15.11
N HIS A 82 -4.30 2.07 -14.90
CA HIS A 82 -4.58 2.67 -13.60
C HIS A 82 -6.01 2.39 -13.13
N LEU A 83 -7.00 2.53 -14.03
CA LEU A 83 -8.40 2.24 -13.76
C LEU A 83 -8.63 0.76 -13.43
N LEU A 84 -8.03 -0.16 -14.21
CA LEU A 84 -8.12 -1.60 -13.95
C LEU A 84 -7.50 -1.99 -12.60
N GLY A 85 -6.34 -1.45 -12.28
CA GLY A 85 -5.71 -1.66 -10.97
C GLY A 85 -6.60 -1.17 -9.82
N THR A 86 -7.23 -0.01 -9.99
CA THR A 86 -8.16 0.54 -8.99
C THR A 86 -9.42 -0.31 -8.85
N HIS A 87 -9.96 -0.80 -9.97
CA HIS A 87 -11.11 -1.70 -9.97
C HIS A 87 -10.80 -3.01 -9.24
N LEU A 88 -9.62 -3.60 -9.47
CA LEU A 88 -9.20 -4.82 -8.77
C LEU A 88 -8.95 -4.59 -7.28
N ALA A 89 -8.44 -3.43 -6.90
CA ALA A 89 -8.24 -3.05 -5.49
C ALA A 89 -9.56 -2.85 -4.73
N TYR A 90 -10.67 -2.58 -5.44
CA TYR A 90 -11.98 -2.40 -4.84
C TYR A 90 -12.48 -3.68 -4.15
N TYR A 91 -12.21 -4.86 -4.71
CA TYR A 91 -12.65 -6.14 -4.13
C TYR A 91 -12.10 -6.40 -2.72
N PRO A 92 -10.77 -6.41 -2.47
CA PRO A 92 -10.23 -6.60 -1.13
C PRO A 92 -10.62 -5.45 -0.19
N LEU A 93 -10.80 -4.23 -0.69
CA LEU A 93 -11.27 -3.10 0.11
C LEU A 93 -12.68 -3.36 0.65
N VAL A 94 -13.62 -3.73 -0.23
CA VAL A 94 -15.01 -4.05 0.15
C VAL A 94 -15.05 -5.24 1.10
N LEU A 95 -14.33 -6.32 0.80
CA LEU A 95 -14.27 -7.50 1.67
C LEU A 95 -13.71 -7.16 3.05
N GLY A 96 -12.66 -6.33 3.11
CA GLY A 96 -12.11 -5.87 4.37
C GLY A 96 -13.04 -4.94 5.15
N CYS A 97 -13.82 -4.08 4.47
CA CYS A 97 -14.89 -3.29 5.10
C CYS A 97 -15.95 -4.21 5.73
N TRP A 98 -16.40 -5.24 5.01
CA TRP A 98 -17.32 -6.24 5.56
C TRP A 98 -16.72 -6.98 6.75
N ALA A 99 -15.45 -7.41 6.67
CA ALA A 99 -14.76 -8.07 7.77
C ALA A 99 -14.66 -7.18 9.02
N ASN A 100 -14.35 -5.89 8.84
CA ASN A 100 -14.33 -4.92 9.94
C ASN A 100 -15.73 -4.70 10.52
N MET A 101 -16.78 -4.63 9.70
CA MET A 101 -18.14 -4.52 10.20
C MET A 101 -18.58 -5.78 10.96
N ILE A 102 -18.22 -6.97 10.46
CA ILE A 102 -18.51 -8.23 11.14
C ILE A 102 -17.81 -8.27 12.50
N ALA A 103 -16.55 -7.81 12.59
CA ALA A 103 -15.82 -7.76 13.84
C ALA A 103 -16.57 -6.99 14.94
N ILE A 104 -17.39 -5.96 14.60
CA ILE A 104 -18.29 -5.22 15.53
C ILE A 104 -19.21 -6.15 16.30
N PHE A 105 -19.83 -7.10 15.61
CA PHE A 105 -20.72 -8.06 16.27
C PHE A 105 -19.98 -9.00 17.22
N TYR A 106 -18.69 -9.24 16.96
CA TYR A 106 -17.82 -10.06 17.81
C TYR A 106 -17.08 -9.29 18.91
N ARG A 107 -17.32 -7.98 19.05
CA ARG A 107 -16.73 -7.12 20.10
C ARG A 107 -15.20 -7.21 20.17
N PHE A 108 -14.55 -7.18 19.02
CA PHE A 108 -13.09 -7.16 18.95
C PHE A 108 -12.52 -5.95 19.70
N THR A 109 -11.28 -6.03 20.18
CA THR A 109 -10.68 -4.89 20.87
C THR A 109 -10.28 -3.80 19.86
N PRO A 110 -10.20 -2.52 20.29
CA PRO A 110 -9.82 -1.43 19.39
C PRO A 110 -8.48 -1.65 18.67
N GLY A 111 -7.52 -2.32 19.32
CA GLY A 111 -6.25 -2.68 18.70
C GLY A 111 -6.41 -3.65 17.53
N VAL A 112 -7.30 -4.66 17.67
CA VAL A 112 -7.62 -5.59 16.58
C VAL A 112 -8.28 -4.86 15.41
N TYR A 113 -9.26 -3.99 15.67
CA TYR A 113 -9.91 -3.22 14.59
C TYR A 113 -8.93 -2.39 13.79
N LEU A 114 -8.05 -1.64 14.46
CA LEU A 114 -7.11 -0.78 13.77
C LEU A 114 -6.16 -1.59 12.89
N ASN A 115 -5.67 -2.74 13.38
CA ASN A 115 -4.83 -3.63 12.58
C ASN A 115 -5.59 -4.26 11.41
N MET A 116 -6.87 -4.65 11.59
CA MET A 116 -7.71 -5.16 10.50
C MET A 116 -8.00 -4.09 9.44
N LEU A 117 -8.23 -2.84 9.85
CA LEU A 117 -8.46 -1.71 8.96
C LEU A 117 -7.19 -1.40 8.16
N ILE A 118 -6.03 -1.36 8.83
CA ILE A 118 -4.74 -1.17 8.15
C ILE A 118 -4.50 -2.33 7.17
N ALA A 119 -4.70 -3.58 7.58
CA ALA A 119 -4.52 -4.74 6.71
C ALA A 119 -5.43 -4.66 5.48
N THR A 120 -6.67 -4.19 5.63
CA THR A 120 -7.62 -3.98 4.53
C THR A 120 -7.06 -3.01 3.49
N VAL A 121 -6.56 -1.85 3.94
CA VAL A 121 -5.99 -0.83 3.06
C VAL A 121 -4.72 -1.34 2.39
N VAL A 122 -3.83 -1.99 3.14
CA VAL A 122 -2.56 -2.51 2.63
C VAL A 122 -2.78 -3.59 1.57
N LEU A 123 -3.69 -4.54 1.82
CA LEU A 123 -4.02 -5.58 0.84
C LEU A 123 -4.63 -4.97 -0.43
N ALA A 124 -5.56 -4.02 -0.29
CA ALA A 124 -6.13 -3.32 -1.43
C ALA A 124 -5.06 -2.60 -2.26
N GLU A 125 -4.13 -1.93 -1.59
CA GLU A 125 -3.05 -1.21 -2.24
C GLU A 125 -2.04 -2.15 -2.92
N LEU A 126 -1.69 -3.28 -2.29
CA LEU A 126 -0.84 -4.31 -2.90
C LEU A 126 -1.50 -4.91 -4.15
N VAL A 127 -2.82 -5.15 -4.13
CA VAL A 127 -3.57 -5.58 -5.32
C VAL A 127 -3.55 -4.49 -6.39
N ARG A 128 -3.75 -3.22 -6.02
CA ARG A 128 -3.74 -2.09 -6.96
C ARG A 128 -2.43 -2.02 -7.73
N VAL A 129 -1.32 -1.90 -7.00
CA VAL A 129 0.01 -1.71 -7.58
C VAL A 129 0.49 -3.01 -8.24
N GLY A 130 0.19 -4.16 -7.65
CA GLY A 130 0.51 -5.47 -8.23
C GLY A 130 -0.21 -5.73 -9.55
N ALA A 131 -1.49 -5.36 -9.65
CA ALA A 131 -2.25 -5.45 -10.89
C ALA A 131 -1.68 -4.51 -11.97
N GLN A 132 -1.39 -3.25 -11.63
CA GLN A 132 -0.76 -2.32 -12.56
C GLN A 132 0.54 -2.92 -13.11
N LEU A 133 1.39 -3.46 -12.23
CA LEU A 133 2.66 -4.08 -12.60
C LEU A 133 2.49 -5.31 -13.50
N TYR A 134 1.47 -6.13 -13.24
CA TYR A 134 1.13 -7.28 -14.06
C TYR A 134 0.71 -6.87 -15.49
N TYR A 135 -0.14 -5.85 -15.62
CA TYR A 135 -0.57 -5.36 -16.94
C TYR A 135 0.58 -4.69 -17.71
N TYR A 136 1.45 -3.93 -17.03
CA TYR A 136 2.65 -3.36 -17.65
C TYR A 136 3.56 -4.44 -18.26
N ARG A 137 3.72 -5.59 -17.59
CA ARG A 137 4.56 -6.70 -18.09
C ARG A 137 3.93 -7.47 -19.25
N ARG A 138 2.60 -7.54 -19.31
CA ARG A 138 1.88 -8.24 -20.39
C ARG A 138 1.75 -7.42 -21.67
N GLY A 139 2.21 -6.18 -21.69
CA GLY A 139 2.10 -5.33 -22.89
C GLY A 139 0.67 -4.87 -23.20
N HIS A 140 -0.26 -5.02 -22.25
CA HIS A 140 -1.59 -4.41 -22.29
C HIS A 140 -1.52 -2.93 -22.00
#